data_AF-A0A497LLD4-F1
#
_entry.id   AF-A0A497LLD4-F1
#
_cell.length_a   1.000
_cell.length_b   1.000
_cell.length_c   1.000
_cell.angle_alpha   90.00
_cell.angle_beta   90.00
_cell.angle_gamma   90.00
#
_symmetry.space_group_name_H-M   'P 1'
#
loop_
_entity.id
_entity.type
_entity.pdbx_description
1 polymer ?
#
loop_
_entity_poly.entity_id
_entity_poly.type
_entity_poly.pdbx_seq_one_letter_code
_entity_poly.pdbx_strand_id
1 'polypeptide(L)'
;MPKIVVLRWGHRPQRDARLTTHVVLTARALGASGVILTDVKDEKIKETVEKVVNNWGGQFFFEMGIPWEKAVRKWRENGGVVVHLTVYGENIETSDVLERIKASGKDVLVIVGSQKVPREFFSEKVSDFNVAIGNQPHSECSSLAVFLDRYFNGKELTKTFENAKIRIIPQKRGKKVVSSDSEF
;
A
#
# COMPACT_ATOMS: atom_id res chain seq x y z
N MET A 1 7.47 10.52 11.40
CA MET A 1 7.45 10.29 9.94
C MET A 1 5.99 10.23 9.51
N PRO A 2 5.64 10.80 8.35
CA PRO A 2 4.29 10.70 7.81
C PRO A 2 3.86 9.25 7.63
N LYS A 3 2.58 8.97 7.85
CA LYS A 3 1.98 7.66 7.60
C LYS A 3 1.58 7.54 6.13
N ILE A 4 1.78 6.35 5.57
CA ILE A 4 1.24 6.00 4.26
C ILE A 4 0.12 4.97 4.44
N VAL A 5 -1.04 5.23 3.84
CA VAL A 5 -2.16 4.29 3.75
C VAL A 5 -2.46 4.05 2.28
N VAL A 6 -2.80 2.82 1.93
CA VAL A 6 -3.14 2.47 0.55
C VAL A 6 -4.65 2.34 0.42
N LEU A 7 -5.26 3.03 -0.54
CA LEU A 7 -6.64 2.83 -0.94
C LEU A 7 -6.68 1.92 -2.16
N ARG A 8 -7.25 0.73 -1.97
CA ARG A 8 -7.42 -0.27 -3.02
C ARG A 8 -8.85 -0.20 -3.57
N TRP A 9 -9.00 0.30 -4.80
CA TRP A 9 -10.30 0.49 -5.44
C TRP A 9 -10.59 -0.53 -6.54
N GLY A 10 -11.87 -0.87 -6.72
CA GLY A 10 -12.40 -1.65 -7.83
C GLY A 10 -12.27 -3.16 -7.69
N HIS A 11 -11.88 -3.67 -6.53
CA HIS A 11 -11.70 -5.11 -6.31
C HIS A 11 -12.95 -5.92 -6.66
N ARG A 12 -12.78 -7.00 -7.44
CA ARG A 12 -13.83 -7.99 -7.68
C ARG A 12 -13.49 -9.29 -6.94
N PRO A 13 -14.27 -9.71 -5.93
CA PRO A 13 -13.95 -10.87 -5.09
C PRO A 13 -13.62 -12.16 -5.84
N GLN A 14 -14.31 -12.45 -6.93
CA GLN A 14 -14.10 -13.69 -7.70
C GLN A 14 -12.90 -13.64 -8.65
N ARG A 15 -12.37 -12.43 -8.97
CA ARG A 15 -11.33 -12.25 -9.99
C ARG A 15 -10.01 -11.79 -9.40
N ASP A 16 -10.07 -10.83 -8.49
CA ASP A 16 -8.91 -10.03 -8.10
C ASP A 16 -8.36 -10.47 -6.71
N ALA A 17 -8.93 -11.50 -6.07
CA ALA A 17 -8.58 -11.94 -4.70
C ALA A 17 -7.06 -12.12 -4.50
N ARG A 18 -6.40 -12.81 -5.43
CA ARG A 18 -4.96 -13.02 -5.37
C ARG A 18 -4.21 -11.69 -5.49
N LEU A 19 -4.46 -10.90 -6.53
CA LEU A 19 -3.72 -9.68 -6.78
C LEU A 19 -3.95 -8.62 -5.69
N THR A 20 -5.18 -8.49 -5.20
CA THR A 20 -5.48 -7.63 -4.05
C THR A 20 -4.75 -8.10 -2.79
N THR A 21 -4.67 -9.41 -2.53
CA THR A 21 -3.84 -9.94 -1.44
C THR A 21 -2.36 -9.54 -1.60
N HIS A 22 -1.81 -9.67 -2.81
CA HIS A 22 -0.43 -9.23 -3.10
C HIS A 22 -0.24 -7.72 -2.87
N VAL A 23 -1.18 -6.88 -3.30
CA VAL A 23 -1.15 -5.42 -3.05
C VAL A 23 -1.13 -5.13 -1.55
N VAL A 24 -2.00 -5.78 -0.77
CA VAL A 24 -2.08 -5.56 0.69
C VAL A 24 -0.79 -6.00 1.39
N LEU A 25 -0.26 -7.17 1.04
CA LEU A 25 0.97 -7.69 1.62
C LEU A 25 2.20 -6.87 1.19
N THR A 26 2.22 -6.35 -0.04
CA THR A 26 3.24 -5.41 -0.53
C THR A 26 3.21 -4.13 0.29
N ALA A 27 2.03 -3.56 0.52
CA ALA A 27 1.88 -2.37 1.36
C ALA A 27 2.47 -2.58 2.77
N ARG A 28 2.13 -3.71 3.40
CA ARG A 28 2.67 -4.07 4.72
C ARG A 28 4.19 -4.22 4.70
N ALA A 29 4.72 -4.99 3.75
CA ALA A 29 6.14 -5.29 3.66
C ALA A 29 6.96 -4.02 3.39
N LEU A 30 6.41 -3.08 2.61
CA LEU A 30 7.10 -1.86 2.19
C LEU A 30 6.69 -0.63 3.01
N GLY A 31 6.34 -0.84 4.28
CA GLY A 31 6.30 0.24 5.28
C GLY A 31 4.99 1.03 5.36
N ALA A 32 3.96 0.72 4.58
CA ALA A 32 2.64 1.33 4.75
C ALA A 32 2.03 0.94 6.10
N SER A 33 1.21 1.83 6.66
CA SER A 33 0.53 1.65 7.96
C SER A 33 -0.73 0.78 7.85
N GLY A 34 -1.33 0.71 6.66
CA GLY A 34 -2.52 -0.10 6.42
C GLY A 34 -3.07 0.06 5.01
N VAL A 35 -4.11 -0.72 4.72
CA VAL A 35 -4.84 -0.67 3.45
C VAL A 35 -6.35 -0.55 3.72
N ILE A 36 -7.02 0.24 2.90
CA ILE A 36 -8.48 0.35 2.83
C ILE A 36 -8.93 -0.28 1.50
N LEU A 37 -9.61 -1.42 1.57
CA LEU A 37 -10.31 -2.01 0.43
C LEU A 37 -11.69 -1.36 0.31
N THR A 38 -11.85 -0.46 -0.66
CA THR A 38 -13.08 0.35 -0.73
C THR A 38 -14.24 -0.42 -1.37
N ASP A 39 -15.45 0.00 -1.03
CA ASP A 39 -16.73 -0.37 -1.65
C ASP A 39 -17.15 -1.85 -1.49
N VAL A 40 -16.22 -2.75 -1.19
CA VAL A 40 -16.44 -4.19 -1.11
C VAL A 40 -15.72 -4.80 0.09
N LYS A 41 -16.23 -5.95 0.55
CA LYS A 41 -15.59 -6.80 1.56
C LYS A 41 -15.16 -8.13 0.94
N ASP A 42 -14.04 -8.65 1.41
CA ASP A 42 -13.53 -9.96 1.02
C ASP A 42 -12.88 -10.63 2.24
N GLU A 43 -13.66 -11.45 2.95
CA GLU A 43 -13.22 -12.06 4.21
C GLU A 43 -12.02 -12.99 4.02
N LYS A 44 -11.84 -13.60 2.85
CA LYS A 44 -10.68 -14.47 2.58
C LYS A 44 -9.37 -13.69 2.58
N ILE A 45 -9.40 -12.46 2.05
CA ILE A 45 -8.24 -11.56 2.08
C ILE A 45 -7.99 -11.12 3.51
N LYS A 46 -9.04 -10.77 4.25
CA LYS A 46 -8.95 -10.37 5.65
C LYS A 46 -8.29 -11.46 6.52
N GLU A 47 -8.77 -12.70 6.43
CA GLU A 47 -8.20 -13.86 7.13
C GLU A 47 -6.71 -14.04 6.81
N THR A 48 -6.33 -13.86 5.53
CA THR A 48 -4.93 -13.95 5.10
C THR A 48 -4.08 -12.85 5.72
N VAL A 49 -4.56 -11.61 5.71
CA VAL A 49 -3.85 -10.46 6.26
C VAL A 49 -3.70 -10.59 7.78
N GLU A 50 -4.77 -10.93 8.49
CA GLU A 50 -4.75 -11.17 9.94
C GLU A 50 -3.78 -12.29 10.30
N LYS A 51 -3.80 -13.41 9.56
CA LYS A 51 -2.83 -14.50 9.76
C LYS A 51 -1.39 -14.03 9.55
N VAL A 52 -1.12 -13.19 8.55
CA VAL A 52 0.22 -12.65 8.32
C VAL A 52 0.63 -11.72 9.46
N VAL A 53 -0.22 -10.77 9.85
CA VAL A 53 0.08 -9.81 10.93
C VAL A 53 0.29 -10.55 12.26
N ASN A 54 -0.57 -11.51 12.60
CA ASN A 54 -0.48 -12.27 13.85
C ASN A 54 0.79 -13.13 13.98
N ASN A 55 1.31 -13.65 12.86
CA ASN A 55 2.50 -14.49 12.86
C ASN A 55 3.79 -13.69 12.66
N TRP A 56 3.79 -12.74 11.73
CA TRP A 56 4.98 -11.98 11.32
C TRP A 56 5.10 -10.63 12.02
N GLY A 57 4.16 -10.30 12.90
CA GLY A 57 4.17 -9.11 13.75
C GLY A 57 3.85 -7.81 13.03
N GLY A 58 4.08 -6.70 13.73
CA GLY A 58 3.90 -5.34 13.24
C GLY A 58 2.48 -4.82 13.38
N GLN A 59 2.37 -3.50 13.48
CA GLN A 59 1.08 -2.81 13.44
C GLN A 59 0.72 -2.52 11.98
N PHE A 60 -0.28 -3.22 11.46
CA PHE A 60 -0.78 -3.05 10.10
C PHE A 60 -2.29 -3.28 10.09
N PHE A 61 -3.06 -2.25 9.72
CA PHE A 61 -4.51 -2.36 9.68
C PHE A 61 -5.02 -2.70 8.27
N PHE A 62 -6.16 -3.38 8.20
CA PHE A 62 -6.85 -3.65 6.96
C PHE A 62 -8.35 -3.40 7.14
N GLU A 63 -8.85 -2.33 6.51
CA GLU A 63 -10.26 -1.95 6.53
C GLU A 63 -10.93 -2.29 5.20
N MET A 64 -12.22 -2.62 5.23
CA MET A 64 -12.96 -3.03 4.03
C MET A 64 -14.38 -2.46 3.99
N GLY A 65 -14.89 -2.24 2.78
CA GLY A 65 -16.28 -1.88 2.52
C GLY A 65 -16.62 -0.41 2.82
N ILE A 66 -15.61 0.44 2.99
CA ILE A 66 -15.81 1.89 3.13
C ILE A 66 -15.96 2.47 1.72
N PRO A 67 -17.01 3.27 1.43
CA PRO A 67 -17.12 3.96 0.15
C PRO A 67 -15.88 4.80 -0.14
N TRP A 68 -15.31 4.69 -1.34
CA TRP A 68 -14.04 5.36 -1.64
C TRP A 68 -14.13 6.88 -1.48
N GLU A 69 -15.27 7.49 -1.82
CA GLU A 69 -15.50 8.93 -1.66
C GLU A 69 -15.40 9.34 -0.19
N LYS A 70 -15.93 8.50 0.70
CA LYS A 70 -15.88 8.73 2.15
C LYS A 70 -14.47 8.58 2.69
N ALA A 71 -13.73 7.57 2.21
CA ALA A 71 -12.35 7.34 2.60
C ALA A 71 -11.44 8.52 2.19
N VAL A 72 -11.53 8.96 0.93
CA VAL A 72 -10.78 10.11 0.41
C VAL A 72 -11.17 11.39 1.14
N ARG A 73 -12.47 11.67 1.29
CA ARG A 73 -12.94 12.88 1.98
C ARG A 73 -12.40 12.95 3.41
N LYS A 74 -12.54 11.87 4.19
CA LYS A 74 -12.04 11.81 5.58
C LYS A 74 -10.52 12.00 5.63
N TRP A 75 -9.78 11.43 4.68
CA TRP A 75 -8.33 11.60 4.63
C TRP A 75 -7.92 13.06 4.42
N ARG A 76 -8.59 13.74 3.48
CA ARG A 76 -8.34 15.15 3.18
C ARG A 76 -8.78 16.07 4.32
N GLU A 77 -9.91 15.79 4.97
CA GLU A 77 -10.38 16.50 6.17
C GLU A 77 -9.36 16.44 7.32
N ASN A 78 -8.63 15.33 7.42
CA ASN A 78 -7.52 15.17 8.37
C ASN A 78 -6.21 15.83 7.93
N GLY A 79 -6.22 16.60 6.84
CA GLY A 79 -5.06 17.34 6.32
C GLY A 79 -4.05 16.48 5.54
N GLY A 80 -4.39 15.23 5.21
CA GLY A 80 -3.55 14.34 4.42
C GLY A 80 -3.54 14.68 2.93
N VAL A 81 -2.51 14.20 2.21
CA VAL A 81 -2.40 14.30 0.75
C VAL A 81 -2.81 13.00 0.07
N VAL A 82 -3.37 13.09 -1.12
CA VAL A 82 -3.83 11.95 -1.92
C VAL A 82 -2.99 11.82 -3.18
N VAL A 83 -2.36 10.66 -3.34
CA VAL A 83 -1.53 10.30 -4.49
C VAL A 83 -2.25 9.21 -5.27
N HIS A 84 -2.62 9.48 -6.51
CA HIS A 84 -3.21 8.50 -7.40
C HIS A 84 -2.14 7.90 -8.31
N LEU A 85 -1.87 6.60 -8.18
CA LEU A 85 -0.94 5.90 -9.06
C LEU A 85 -1.65 5.54 -10.36
N THR A 86 -1.17 6.10 -11.46
CA THR A 86 -1.77 5.98 -12.79
C THR A 86 -0.72 6.17 -13.85
N VAL A 87 -0.78 5.38 -14.92
CA VAL A 87 0.17 5.48 -16.05
C VAL A 87 0.08 6.82 -16.81
N TYR A 88 -0.99 7.58 -16.58
CA TYR A 88 -1.20 8.91 -17.16
C TYR A 88 -0.63 10.06 -16.32
N GLY A 89 -0.08 9.76 -15.14
CA GLY A 89 0.42 10.75 -14.20
C GLY A 89 1.79 11.33 -14.56
N GLU A 90 2.25 12.26 -13.74
CA GLU A 90 3.61 12.77 -13.76
C GLU A 90 4.60 11.64 -13.45
N ASN A 91 5.63 11.51 -14.28
CA ASN A 91 6.58 10.42 -14.15
C ASN A 91 7.45 10.59 -12.91
N ILE A 92 7.46 9.58 -12.04
CA ILE A 92 8.17 9.60 -10.76
C ILE A 92 9.69 9.77 -10.87
N GLU A 93 10.30 9.47 -12.02
CA GLU A 93 11.75 9.62 -12.25
C GLU A 93 12.09 10.93 -12.95
N THR A 94 11.35 11.28 -13.99
CA THR A 94 11.70 12.41 -14.87
C THR A 94 11.08 13.74 -14.44
N SER A 95 10.48 13.79 -13.25
CA SER A 95 9.86 14.98 -12.66
C SER A 95 10.18 15.06 -11.18
N ASP A 96 9.83 16.19 -10.54
CA ASP A 96 10.04 16.45 -9.12
C ASP A 96 8.86 15.99 -8.21
N VAL A 97 7.95 15.17 -8.76
CA VAL A 97 6.66 14.86 -8.11
C VAL A 97 6.86 14.16 -6.76
N LEU A 98 7.87 13.30 -6.64
CA LEU A 98 8.16 12.61 -5.40
C LEU A 98 8.73 13.55 -4.34
N GLU A 99 9.59 14.50 -4.72
CA GLU A 99 10.08 15.55 -3.83
C GLU A 99 8.92 16.39 -3.31
N ARG A 100 7.99 16.81 -4.19
CA ARG A 100 6.80 17.59 -3.78
C ARG A 100 5.91 16.83 -2.80
N ILE A 101 5.68 15.53 -3.01
CA ILE A 101 4.92 14.69 -2.08
C ILE A 101 5.64 14.61 -0.73
N LYS A 102 6.95 14.36 -0.71
CA LYS A 102 7.75 14.27 0.54
C LYS A 102 7.81 15.61 1.28
N ALA A 103 8.02 16.70 0.54
CA ALA A 103 8.10 18.07 1.07
C ALA A 103 6.80 18.53 1.73
N SER A 104 5.65 17.94 1.38
CA SER A 104 4.38 18.22 2.04
C SER A 104 4.40 17.91 3.55
N GLY A 105 5.23 16.96 4.00
CA GLY A 105 5.31 16.50 5.39
C GLY A 105 4.03 15.87 5.93
N LYS A 106 3.02 15.66 5.07
CA LYS A 106 1.68 15.18 5.42
C LYS A 106 1.55 13.68 5.24
N ASP A 107 0.61 13.09 5.96
CA ASP A 107 0.21 11.69 5.75
C ASP A 107 -0.31 11.50 4.31
N VAL A 108 0.08 10.39 3.68
CA VAL A 108 -0.19 10.09 2.26
C VAL A 108 -1.20 8.95 2.11
N LEU A 109 -2.27 9.19 1.34
CA LEU A 109 -3.18 8.15 0.86
C LEU A 109 -2.82 7.81 -0.59
N VAL A 110 -2.38 6.58 -0.83
CA VAL A 110 -1.99 6.10 -2.16
C VAL A 110 -3.14 5.31 -2.78
N ILE A 111 -3.75 5.84 -3.83
CA ILE A 111 -4.83 5.18 -4.56
C ILE A 111 -4.27 4.25 -5.63
N VAL A 112 -4.73 2.99 -5.64
CA VAL A 112 -4.42 1.98 -6.67
C VAL A 112 -5.70 1.28 -7.16
N GLY A 113 -5.96 1.33 -8.47
CA GLY A 113 -7.15 0.73 -9.11
C GLY A 113 -6.92 -0.68 -9.69
N SER A 114 -7.96 -1.51 -9.73
CA SER A 114 -7.95 -2.88 -10.32
C SER A 114 -8.62 -2.95 -11.70
N GLN A 115 -9.23 -1.84 -12.08
CA GLN A 115 -10.09 -1.63 -13.23
C GLN A 115 -9.75 -0.27 -13.84
N LYS A 116 -10.39 0.05 -14.96
CA LYS A 116 -10.41 1.42 -15.47
C LYS A 116 -11.00 2.33 -14.38
N VAL A 117 -10.16 3.20 -13.84
CA VAL A 117 -10.53 4.09 -12.74
C VAL A 117 -11.55 5.14 -13.19
N PRO A 118 -12.40 5.65 -12.29
CA PRO A 118 -13.31 6.76 -12.59
C PRO A 118 -12.51 8.03 -12.96
N ARG A 119 -13.10 8.90 -13.80
CA ARG A 119 -12.44 10.16 -14.19
C ARG A 119 -12.23 11.09 -13.00
N GLU A 120 -13.10 10.97 -12.00
CA GLU A 120 -13.11 11.71 -10.76
C GLU A 120 -11.78 11.58 -10.01
N PHE A 121 -11.08 10.45 -10.14
CA PHE A 121 -9.78 10.22 -9.49
C PHE A 121 -8.69 11.19 -9.96
N PHE A 122 -8.83 11.74 -11.18
CA PHE A 122 -7.90 12.74 -11.72
C PHE A 122 -8.26 14.17 -11.32
N SER A 123 -9.42 14.39 -10.71
CA SER A 123 -9.83 15.73 -10.28
C SER A 123 -9.08 16.16 -9.02
N GLU A 124 -8.79 17.46 -8.91
CA GLU A 124 -8.17 18.06 -7.71
C GLU A 124 -8.98 17.86 -6.42
N LYS A 125 -10.28 17.55 -6.56
CA LYS A 125 -11.15 17.21 -5.43
C LYS A 125 -10.81 15.85 -4.81
N VAL A 126 -10.17 14.96 -5.57
CA VAL A 126 -9.85 13.59 -5.16
C VAL A 126 -8.36 13.37 -5.00
N SER A 127 -7.54 13.76 -5.99
CA SER A 127 -6.09 13.58 -5.95
C SER A 127 -5.36 14.92 -5.92
N ASP A 128 -4.34 15.00 -5.07
CA ASP A 128 -3.38 16.11 -5.08
C ASP A 128 -2.27 15.87 -6.10
N PHE A 129 -1.93 14.59 -6.32
CA PHE A 129 -0.92 14.16 -7.28
C PHE A 129 -1.41 12.96 -8.08
N ASN A 130 -1.23 13.01 -9.41
CA ASN A 130 -1.36 11.85 -10.28
C ASN A 130 0.06 11.43 -10.68
N VAL A 131 0.49 10.24 -10.27
CA VAL A 131 1.88 9.79 -10.38
C VAL A 131 1.97 8.54 -11.24
N ALA A 132 2.88 8.57 -12.21
CA ALA A 132 3.19 7.45 -13.08
C ALA A 132 4.50 6.77 -12.65
N ILE A 133 4.44 5.46 -12.42
CA ILE A 133 5.61 4.60 -12.22
C ILE A 133 6.10 4.13 -13.59
N GLY A 134 6.63 5.09 -14.36
CA GLY A 134 6.67 4.95 -15.81
C GLY A 134 5.28 5.08 -16.44
N ASN A 135 5.25 5.46 -17.72
CA ASN A 135 4.00 5.72 -18.46
C ASN A 135 3.59 4.54 -19.35
N GLN A 136 3.91 3.31 -18.94
CA GLN A 136 3.55 2.08 -19.65
C GLN A 136 2.54 1.26 -18.84
N PRO A 137 1.56 0.59 -19.48
CA PRO A 137 0.59 -0.24 -18.77
C PRO A 137 1.25 -1.48 -18.16
N HIS A 138 1.10 -1.64 -16.84
CA HIS A 138 1.57 -2.82 -16.10
C HIS A 138 0.64 -3.15 -14.91
N SER A 139 1.18 -3.48 -13.73
CA SER A 139 0.40 -3.81 -12.53
C SER A 139 0.39 -2.68 -11.50
N GLU A 140 -0.74 -2.55 -10.82
CA GLU A 140 -0.92 -1.77 -9.60
C GLU A 140 -0.01 -2.24 -8.44
N CYS A 141 0.31 -3.54 -8.38
CA CYS A 141 1.17 -4.10 -7.34
C CYS A 141 2.63 -3.67 -7.55
N SER A 142 3.09 -3.65 -8.81
CA SER A 142 4.43 -3.15 -9.14
C SER A 142 4.51 -1.63 -9.00
N SER A 143 3.46 -0.88 -9.39
CA SER A 143 3.38 0.56 -9.14
C SER A 143 3.53 0.89 -7.66
N LEU A 144 2.76 0.21 -6.81
CA LEU A 144 2.81 0.43 -5.37
C LEU A 144 4.19 0.10 -4.80
N ALA A 145 4.79 -1.02 -5.23
CA ALA A 145 6.10 -1.43 -4.74
C ALA A 145 7.19 -0.40 -5.02
N VAL A 146 7.29 0.06 -6.28
CA VAL A 146 8.29 1.07 -6.69
C VAL A 146 8.01 2.41 -6.03
N PHE A 147 6.74 2.81 -5.91
CA PHE A 147 6.37 4.06 -5.23
C PHE A 147 6.84 4.05 -3.76
N LEU A 148 6.54 2.97 -3.01
CA LEU A 148 6.90 2.87 -1.60
C LEU A 148 8.43 2.78 -1.41
N ASP A 149 9.12 1.98 -2.23
CA ASP A 149 10.58 1.85 -2.19
C ASP A 149 11.27 3.20 -2.44
N ARG A 150 10.86 3.93 -3.48
CA ARG A 150 11.38 5.29 -3.74
C ARG A 150 10.95 6.30 -2.69
N TYR A 151 9.77 6.15 -2.10
CA TYR A 151 9.34 7.05 -1.03
C TYR A 151 10.22 6.88 0.22
N PHE A 152 10.50 5.65 0.62
CA PHE A 152 11.27 5.33 1.82
C PHE A 152 12.78 5.20 1.58
N ASN A 153 13.23 5.29 0.33
CA ASN A 153 14.62 5.10 -0.11
C ASN A 153 15.17 3.74 0.36
N GLY A 154 14.39 2.66 0.20
CA GLY A 154 14.76 1.29 0.57
C GLY A 154 14.88 1.00 2.07
N LYS A 155 14.70 2.01 2.95
CA LYS A 155 14.80 1.83 4.42
C LYS A 155 13.75 0.88 4.96
N GLU A 156 12.59 0.80 4.34
CA GLU A 156 11.50 -0.11 4.67
C GLU A 156 11.90 -1.58 4.59
N LEU A 157 12.82 -1.96 3.68
CA LEU A 157 13.30 -3.34 3.52
C LEU A 157 14.14 -3.83 4.71
N THR A 158 14.64 -2.90 5.53
CA THR A 158 15.40 -3.20 6.75
C THR A 158 14.52 -3.25 8.00
N LYS A 159 13.22 -2.94 7.86
CA LYS A 159 12.30 -2.86 8.99
C LYS A 159 12.07 -4.23 9.60
N THR A 160 12.23 -4.31 10.92
CA THR A 160 11.81 -5.45 11.71
C THR A 160 10.44 -5.20 12.30
N PHE A 161 9.64 -6.26 12.41
CA PHE A 161 8.31 -6.18 12.99
C PHE A 161 8.36 -6.59 14.46
N GLU A 162 7.83 -5.72 15.32
CA GLU A 162 7.58 -5.99 16.73
C GLU A 162 6.52 -7.09 16.88
N ASN A 163 6.56 -7.82 18.01
CA ASN A 163 5.59 -8.87 18.35
C ASN A 163 5.44 -9.97 17.27
N ALA A 164 6.48 -10.23 16.49
CA ALA A 164 6.50 -11.29 15.49
C ALA A 164 6.73 -12.64 16.18
N LYS A 165 5.79 -13.57 16.02
CA LYS A 165 5.92 -14.96 16.49
C LYS A 165 6.91 -15.76 15.66
N ILE A 166 7.06 -15.42 14.38
CA ILE A 166 8.04 -16.04 13.49
C ILE A 166 8.84 -14.98 12.71
N ARG A 167 10.10 -15.29 12.44
CA ARG A 167 11.00 -14.46 11.64
C ARG A 167 11.87 -15.31 10.72
N ILE A 168 12.19 -14.78 9.54
CA ILE A 168 13.16 -15.39 8.62
C ILE A 168 14.55 -14.91 8.99
N ILE A 169 15.49 -15.85 9.10
CA ILE A 169 16.92 -15.53 9.18
C ILE A 169 17.47 -15.53 7.75
N PRO A 170 18.03 -14.42 7.24
CA PRO A 170 18.60 -14.38 5.90
C PRO A 170 19.66 -15.47 5.72
N GLN A 171 19.60 -16.22 4.63
CA GLN A 171 20.54 -17.29 4.31
C GLN A 171 21.09 -17.08 2.89
N LYS A 172 22.39 -17.31 2.70
CA LYS A 172 22.99 -17.32 1.35
C LYS A 172 22.37 -18.43 0.48
N ARG A 173 22.07 -19.58 1.08
CA ARG A 173 21.38 -20.74 0.49
C ARG A 173 20.56 -21.44 1.57
N GLY A 174 19.34 -21.89 1.25
CA GLY A 174 18.46 -22.59 2.19
C GLY A 174 17.37 -21.69 2.80
N LYS A 175 16.61 -22.25 3.74
CA LYS A 175 15.48 -21.59 4.41
C LYS A 175 15.63 -21.79 5.92
N LYS A 176 15.69 -20.70 6.69
CA LYS A 176 15.70 -20.73 8.15
C LYS A 176 14.63 -19.81 8.70
N VAL A 177 13.73 -20.37 9.50
CA VAL A 177 12.65 -19.65 10.20
C VAL A 177 12.79 -19.98 11.68
N VAL A 178 12.72 -18.96 12.53
CA VAL A 178 12.72 -19.10 14.00
C VAL A 178 11.36 -18.70 14.54
N SER A 179 10.86 -19.40 15.56
CA SER A 179 9.64 -19.01 16.29
C SER A 179 9.99 -18.50 17.69
N SER A 180 9.16 -17.59 18.22
CA SER A 180 9.27 -17.07 19.59
C SER A 180 9.12 -18.13 20.67
N ASP A 181 8.51 -19.28 20.31
CA ASP A 181 8.26 -20.41 21.21
C ASP A 181 9.43 -21.41 21.22
N SER A 182 10.43 -21.20 20.35
CA SER A 182 11.71 -21.88 20.42
C SER A 182 12.62 -20.99 21.26
N GLU A 183 12.96 -21.39 22.48
CA GLU A 183 13.92 -20.66 23.34
C GLU A 183 15.17 -20.24 22.56
N PHE A 184 15.60 -18.99 22.75
CA PHE A 184 16.87 -18.46 22.26
C PHE A 184 18.05 -19.05 23.03
#